data_AF-A0AA97KGF0-F1
#
_entry.id   AF-A0AA97KGF0-F1
#
_cell.length_a   1.000
_cell.length_b   1.000
_cell.length_c   1.000
_cell.angle_alpha   90.00
_cell.angle_beta   90.00
_cell.angle_gamma   90.00
#
_symmetry.space_group_name_H-M   'P 1'
#
loop_
_entity.id
_entity.type
_entity.pdbx_description
1 polymer ?
#
loop_
_entity_poly.entity_id
_entity_poly.type
_entity_poly.pdbx_seq_one_letter_code
_entity_poly.pdbx_strand_id
1 'polypeptide(L)'
;MLAPEMVRFLNDIYNVVVSEMELLLATCEIRRKEKSDQDCETYFQASQLSLARNHLPPSMVFKRPKSIESVDIRLALWKRPPSHLNGEDARLCIRPVIDPAVLSCPESDLLGDLLCAIISQGSENLSTVCERLSGKLLPKRLRQFVWLSKLLRAASKSHRAETLASTEREAKVSFGHTVAWRIAELKLRTATRSPVSGLIENAVVEKYRNVPCMNPFSVNEQMILESSKTLNVLYVFNGTYEPYLIYWLFPLQMAFQQIMPADEHFYDLAMYLHSLHQNLFPSWAKIQAVADSVMSLLEREDATFFTHLQSSFRKNITIDPKEFLVNLILQEQDSAQKILASEKRDQPPLSLAKELLASPVFFLRKWMGEGFVGVLTLPAVMLVWDQFFMQDWNINTMQSFCASILLLLKDSFMAAEDYPAIREVFLLHPSGLLTADIQKAWIHLQQGGLPADIPGFNSLSQRDRVDGILEDTQGI
;
A
#
# COMPACT_ATOMS: atom_id res chain seq x y z
N MET A 1 30.87 5.34 -16.44
CA MET A 1 30.28 4.47 -17.50
C MET A 1 30.67 3.01 -17.33
N LEU A 2 29.70 2.10 -17.31
CA LEU A 2 29.91 0.65 -17.28
C LEU A 2 30.48 0.16 -18.62
N ALA A 3 31.41 -0.81 -18.59
CA ALA A 3 31.93 -1.43 -19.81
C ALA A 3 30.79 -2.14 -20.58
N PRO A 4 30.77 -2.10 -21.93
CA PRO A 4 29.73 -2.73 -22.75
C PRO A 4 29.49 -4.22 -22.44
N GLU A 5 30.55 -4.94 -22.05
CA GLU A 5 30.51 -6.34 -21.65
C GLU A 5 29.75 -6.53 -20.33
N MET A 6 29.97 -5.64 -19.36
CA MET A 6 29.20 -5.62 -18.11
C MET A 6 27.74 -5.25 -18.37
N VAL A 7 27.47 -4.34 -19.32
CA VAL A 7 26.08 -3.99 -19.70
C VAL A 7 25.35 -5.20 -20.30
N ARG A 8 26.01 -5.99 -21.16
CA ARG A 8 25.42 -7.22 -21.70
C ARG A 8 25.19 -8.27 -20.63
N PHE A 9 26.19 -8.51 -19.78
CA PHE A 9 26.07 -9.43 -18.65
C PHE A 9 24.91 -9.08 -17.71
N LEU A 10 24.75 -7.78 -17.39
CA LEU A 10 23.64 -7.31 -16.57
C LEU A 10 22.29 -7.56 -17.23
N ASN A 11 22.13 -7.28 -18.52
CA ASN A 11 20.87 -7.58 -19.20
C ASN A 11 20.61 -9.10 -19.23
N ASP A 12 21.61 -9.89 -19.60
CA ASP A 12 21.40 -11.33 -19.84
C ASP A 12 21.12 -12.10 -18.54
N ILE A 13 21.92 -11.87 -17.48
CA ILE A 13 21.74 -12.60 -16.21
C ILE A 13 20.56 -12.06 -15.41
N TYR A 14 20.37 -10.74 -15.38
CA TYR A 14 19.23 -10.16 -14.67
C TYR A 14 17.91 -10.57 -15.32
N ASN A 15 17.83 -10.59 -16.65
CA ASN A 15 16.62 -11.06 -17.33
C ASN A 15 16.31 -12.52 -17.02
N VAL A 16 17.32 -13.40 -16.98
CA VAL A 16 17.10 -14.82 -16.62
C VAL A 16 16.59 -14.97 -15.19
N VAL A 17 17.23 -14.32 -14.22
CA VAL A 17 16.83 -14.41 -12.80
C VAL A 17 15.46 -13.78 -12.57
N VAL A 18 15.18 -12.65 -13.23
CA VAL A 18 13.88 -11.99 -13.13
C VAL A 18 12.78 -12.78 -13.81
N SER A 19 13.02 -13.39 -14.96
CA SER A 19 12.03 -14.27 -15.59
C SER A 19 11.67 -15.46 -14.71
N GLU A 20 12.64 -16.04 -14.00
CA GLU A 20 12.38 -17.12 -13.04
C GLU A 20 11.57 -16.62 -11.83
N MET A 21 11.91 -15.44 -11.28
CA MET A 21 11.13 -14.82 -10.21
C MET A 21 9.71 -14.45 -10.65
N GLU A 22 9.54 -13.89 -11.85
CA GLU A 22 8.24 -13.56 -12.44
C GLU A 22 7.38 -14.81 -12.62
N LEU A 23 7.97 -15.94 -13.05
CA LEU A 23 7.29 -17.23 -13.17
C LEU A 23 6.86 -17.80 -11.82
N LEU A 24 7.73 -17.74 -10.80
CA LEU A 24 7.40 -18.17 -9.44
C LEU A 24 6.27 -17.32 -8.85
N LEU A 25 6.33 -16.00 -9.04
CA LEU A 25 5.28 -15.08 -8.59
C LEU A 25 3.94 -15.36 -9.30
N ALA A 26 3.95 -15.52 -10.63
CA ALA A 26 2.76 -15.85 -11.39
C ALA A 26 2.12 -17.16 -10.90
N THR A 27 2.92 -18.20 -10.65
CA THR A 27 2.43 -19.48 -10.14
C THR A 27 1.81 -19.34 -8.74
N CYS A 28 2.42 -18.56 -7.86
CA CYS A 28 1.89 -18.28 -6.53
C CYS A 28 0.60 -17.47 -6.56
N GLU A 29 0.51 -16.46 -7.42
CA GLU A 29 -0.66 -15.58 -7.56
C GLU A 29 -1.85 -16.32 -8.19
N ILE A 30 -1.62 -17.15 -9.21
CA ILE A 30 -2.65 -18.02 -9.81
C ILE A 30 -3.19 -19.00 -8.76
N ARG A 31 -2.31 -19.69 -8.02
CA ARG A 31 -2.73 -20.61 -6.94
C ARG A 31 -3.52 -19.89 -5.83
N ARG A 32 -3.22 -18.62 -5.55
CA ARG A 32 -4.01 -17.82 -4.60
C ARG A 32 -5.38 -17.45 -5.19
N LYS A 33 -5.45 -17.12 -6.48
CA LYS A 33 -6.70 -16.78 -7.17
C LYS A 33 -7.66 -17.98 -7.22
N GLU A 34 -7.16 -19.16 -7.57
CA GLU A 34 -7.94 -20.41 -7.57
C GLU A 34 -8.54 -20.74 -6.19
N LYS A 35 -7.82 -20.41 -5.10
CA LYS A 35 -8.30 -20.60 -3.72
C LYS A 35 -9.25 -19.48 -3.27
N SER A 36 -8.99 -18.25 -3.69
CA SER A 36 -9.84 -17.07 -3.44
C SER A 36 -11.23 -17.23 -4.04
N ASP A 37 -11.33 -17.76 -5.26
CA ASP A 37 -12.61 -17.99 -5.94
C ASP A 37 -13.46 -19.08 -5.24
N GLN A 38 -12.83 -19.92 -4.41
CA GLN A 38 -13.49 -20.94 -3.58
C GLN A 38 -13.90 -20.41 -2.18
N ASP A 39 -13.17 -19.42 -1.65
CA ASP A 39 -13.45 -18.77 -0.35
C ASP A 39 -14.41 -17.56 -0.48
N CYS A 40 -14.54 -16.97 -1.68
CA CYS A 40 -15.41 -15.82 -1.94
C CYS A 40 -16.90 -16.12 -1.68
N GLU A 41 -17.34 -17.39 -1.83
CA GLU A 41 -18.70 -17.82 -1.45
C GLU A 41 -18.92 -17.84 0.07
N THR A 42 -17.87 -17.99 0.88
CA THR A 42 -17.98 -18.13 2.33
C THR A 42 -17.87 -16.79 3.06
N TYR A 43 -17.07 -15.86 2.53
CA TYR A 43 -16.99 -14.48 3.04
C TYR A 43 -18.30 -13.69 2.82
N PHE A 44 -19.08 -14.08 1.81
CA PHE A 44 -20.35 -13.46 1.43
C PHE A 44 -21.46 -13.61 2.49
N GLN A 45 -21.49 -14.71 3.25
CA GLN A 45 -22.48 -14.90 4.32
C GLN A 45 -22.13 -14.14 5.61
N ALA A 46 -20.83 -13.92 5.88
CA ALA A 46 -20.38 -13.29 7.13
C ALA A 46 -20.59 -11.77 7.16
N SER A 47 -20.45 -11.08 6.01
CA SER A 47 -20.66 -9.62 5.95
C SER A 47 -22.15 -9.25 6.03
N GLN A 48 -23.04 -10.04 5.41
CA GLN A 48 -24.49 -9.79 5.41
C GLN A 48 -25.15 -10.03 6.79
N LEU A 49 -24.69 -11.04 7.55
CA LEU A 49 -25.25 -11.34 8.88
C LEU A 49 -24.90 -10.30 9.96
N SER A 50 -23.85 -9.49 9.74
CA SER A 50 -23.42 -8.46 10.68
C SER A 50 -24.26 -7.17 10.61
N LEU A 51 -24.99 -6.94 9.52
CA LEU A 51 -25.76 -5.72 9.26
C LEU A 51 -27.24 -5.80 9.68
N ALA A 52 -27.75 -6.98 10.03
CA ALA A 52 -29.19 -7.19 10.32
C ALA A 52 -29.57 -7.12 11.81
N ARG A 53 -28.67 -6.73 12.73
CA ARG A 53 -28.95 -6.74 14.18
C ARG A 53 -28.71 -5.39 14.85
N ASN A 54 -29.61 -4.44 14.63
CA ASN A 54 -29.68 -3.20 15.41
C ASN A 54 -31.12 -2.88 15.83
N HIS A 55 -31.49 -3.23 17.07
CA HIS A 55 -32.59 -2.60 17.82
C HIS A 55 -32.28 -2.53 19.34
N LEU A 56 -31.77 -1.34 19.77
CA LEU A 56 -31.96 -0.55 21.04
C LEU A 56 -31.87 -1.18 22.47
N PRO A 57 -31.74 -0.40 23.59
CA PRO A 57 -31.15 0.93 23.87
C PRO A 57 -30.34 0.98 25.23
N PRO A 58 -30.22 2.10 26.01
CA PRO A 58 -28.99 2.86 26.17
C PRO A 58 -28.37 2.89 27.60
N SER A 59 -27.16 3.46 27.67
CA SER A 59 -26.44 3.89 28.88
C SER A 59 -25.84 2.80 29.78
N MET A 60 -24.51 2.78 29.87
CA MET A 60 -23.81 2.63 31.15
C MET A 60 -22.45 3.31 31.04
N VAL A 61 -22.30 4.39 31.81
CA VAL A 61 -21.02 5.03 32.12
C VAL A 61 -20.14 3.99 32.83
N PHE A 62 -18.97 3.66 32.28
CA PHE A 62 -17.95 2.93 33.03
C PHE A 62 -16.61 3.68 33.03
N LYS A 63 -16.15 3.88 34.26
CA LYS A 63 -14.91 4.56 34.66
C LYS A 63 -13.67 3.85 34.09
N ARG A 64 -12.63 4.66 33.80
CA ARG A 64 -11.26 4.20 33.50
C ARG A 64 -10.74 3.17 34.51
N PRO A 65 -10.12 2.07 34.04
CA PRO A 65 -9.04 1.42 34.76
C PRO A 65 -7.69 2.03 34.35
N LYS A 66 -6.81 2.20 35.33
CA LYS A 66 -5.38 2.46 35.14
C LYS A 66 -4.68 1.16 34.70
N SER A 67 -3.54 1.36 34.03
CA SER A 67 -2.45 0.39 33.74
C SER A 67 -2.86 -0.90 33.04
N ILE A 68 -2.40 -1.05 31.80
CA ILE A 68 -2.57 -2.24 30.97
C ILE A 68 -1.16 -2.75 30.64
N GLU A 69 -0.80 -3.89 31.21
CA GLU A 69 0.46 -4.61 31.01
C GLU A 69 0.39 -5.49 29.74
N SER A 70 1.54 -6.02 29.31
CA SER A 70 1.71 -6.85 28.10
C SER A 70 0.75 -8.06 27.95
N VAL A 71 0.10 -8.48 29.04
CA VAL A 71 -0.89 -9.55 29.07
C VAL A 71 -2.21 -9.15 28.40
N ASP A 72 -2.53 -7.85 28.36
CA ASP A 72 -3.82 -7.38 27.84
C ASP A 72 -3.89 -7.32 26.30
N ILE A 73 -2.74 -7.30 25.61
CA ILE A 73 -2.69 -7.49 24.14
C ILE A 73 -3.12 -8.91 23.79
N ARG A 74 -2.72 -9.91 24.60
CA ARG A 74 -3.20 -11.30 24.46
C ARG A 74 -4.71 -11.40 24.70
N LEU A 75 -5.25 -10.62 25.63
CA LEU A 75 -6.70 -10.56 25.89
C LEU A 75 -7.48 -9.86 24.77
N ALA A 76 -6.93 -8.82 24.13
CA ALA A 76 -7.54 -8.16 22.97
C ALA A 76 -7.55 -9.06 21.72
N LEU A 77 -6.54 -9.92 21.55
CA LEU A 77 -6.48 -10.93 20.50
C LEU A 77 -7.45 -12.11 20.73
N TRP A 78 -7.89 -12.36 21.97
CA TRP A 78 -8.66 -13.56 22.35
C TRP A 78 -10.13 -13.33 22.74
N LYS A 79 -10.71 -12.14 22.51
CA LYS A 79 -12.16 -11.94 22.73
C LYS A 79 -13.01 -12.73 21.71
N ARG A 80 -13.32 -14.00 22.05
CA ARG A 80 -14.45 -14.73 21.48
C ARG A 80 -15.78 -14.08 21.91
N PRO A 81 -16.82 -14.05 21.07
CA PRO A 81 -18.16 -13.66 21.50
C PRO A 81 -18.72 -14.71 22.49
N PRO A 82 -19.60 -14.33 23.44
CA PRO A 82 -20.16 -15.27 24.38
C PRO A 82 -21.29 -16.05 23.69
N SER A 83 -21.13 -17.37 23.54
CA SER A 83 -22.27 -18.27 23.37
C SER A 83 -21.92 -19.67 23.86
N HIS A 84 -22.60 -20.02 24.95
CA HIS A 84 -23.09 -21.32 25.37
C HIS A 84 -22.47 -22.58 24.75
N LEU A 85 -21.85 -23.36 25.64
CA LEU A 85 -21.57 -24.78 25.49
C LEU A 85 -22.84 -25.55 25.11
N ASN A 86 -22.78 -26.32 24.02
CA ASN A 86 -23.13 -27.75 24.04
C ASN A 86 -22.59 -28.48 22.80
N GLY A 87 -21.99 -29.64 23.09
CA GLY A 87 -21.83 -30.86 22.29
C GLY A 87 -21.70 -30.81 20.77
N GLU A 88 -20.59 -31.37 20.30
CA GLU A 88 -20.44 -32.06 19.00
C GLU A 88 -20.57 -31.21 17.72
N ASP A 89 -19.45 -30.60 17.32
CA ASP A 89 -19.06 -30.55 15.91
C ASP A 89 -17.58 -30.17 15.80
N ALA A 90 -16.71 -31.19 15.88
CA ALA A 90 -15.30 -31.06 15.55
C ALA A 90 -15.13 -31.05 14.02
N ARG A 91 -15.62 -30.00 13.35
CA ARG A 91 -15.17 -29.67 12.00
C ARG A 91 -13.89 -28.87 12.12
N LEU A 92 -12.78 -29.56 11.87
CA LEU A 92 -11.44 -29.01 11.68
C LEU A 92 -11.50 -27.74 10.83
N CYS A 93 -11.44 -26.59 11.49
CA CYS A 93 -11.29 -25.29 10.83
C CYS A 93 -9.82 -25.17 10.41
N ILE A 94 -9.44 -25.88 9.34
CA ILE A 94 -8.15 -25.71 8.66
C ILE A 94 -8.25 -24.37 7.93
N ARG A 95 -7.97 -23.26 8.61
CA ARG A 95 -7.63 -22.02 7.92
C ARG A 95 -6.29 -22.25 7.22
N PRO A 96 -6.19 -22.13 5.88
CA PRO A 96 -4.93 -22.33 5.21
C PRO A 96 -3.97 -21.22 5.64
N VAL A 97 -2.80 -21.60 6.16
CA VAL A 97 -1.66 -20.70 6.33
C VAL A 97 -1.24 -20.30 4.91
N ILE A 98 -1.59 -19.08 4.51
CA ILE A 98 -1.13 -18.51 3.25
C ILE A 98 0.31 -18.06 3.50
N ASP A 99 1.28 -18.84 3.03
CA ASP A 99 2.68 -18.43 3.08
C ASP A 99 2.86 -17.11 2.32
N PRO A 100 3.60 -16.14 2.88
CA PRO A 100 3.85 -14.85 2.22
C PRO A 100 4.57 -15.07 0.88
N ALA A 101 4.34 -14.18 -0.07
CA ALA A 101 4.94 -14.31 -1.40
C ALA A 101 6.47 -14.30 -1.32
N VAL A 102 7.12 -15.15 -2.10
CA VAL A 102 8.58 -15.19 -2.20
C VAL A 102 9.04 -13.98 -3.02
N LEU A 103 9.48 -12.92 -2.34
CA LEU A 103 9.96 -11.68 -2.96
C LEU A 103 11.46 -11.70 -3.29
N SER A 104 12.16 -12.78 -2.96
CA SER A 104 13.60 -12.97 -3.19
C SER A 104 13.97 -14.46 -3.17
N CYS A 105 14.97 -14.84 -3.95
CA CYS A 105 15.62 -16.15 -3.89
C CYS A 105 17.15 -15.97 -3.72
N PRO A 106 17.90 -16.99 -3.27
CA PRO A 106 19.35 -16.88 -3.05
C PRO A 106 20.13 -16.38 -4.27
N GLU A 107 19.75 -16.82 -5.47
CA GLU A 107 20.36 -16.43 -6.74
C GLU A 107 20.11 -14.94 -7.05
N SER A 108 18.89 -14.47 -6.78
CA SER A 108 18.50 -13.07 -6.91
C SER A 108 19.22 -12.17 -5.91
N ASP A 109 19.38 -12.63 -4.67
CA ASP A 109 20.10 -11.89 -3.63
C ASP A 109 21.59 -11.80 -3.93
N LEU A 110 22.21 -12.87 -4.43
CA LEU A 110 23.61 -12.85 -4.89
C LEU A 110 23.81 -11.85 -6.04
N LEU A 111 22.91 -11.85 -7.02
CA LEU A 111 22.95 -10.88 -8.11
C LEU A 111 22.76 -9.44 -7.60
N GLY A 112 21.86 -9.26 -6.63
CA GLY A 112 21.66 -8.00 -5.93
C GLY A 112 22.93 -7.51 -5.24
N ASP A 113 23.66 -8.39 -4.55
CA ASP A 113 24.92 -8.06 -3.89
C ASP A 113 26.02 -7.65 -4.89
N LEU A 114 26.13 -8.35 -6.02
CA LEU A 114 27.06 -8.00 -7.10
C LEU A 114 26.74 -6.63 -7.69
N LEU A 115 25.46 -6.34 -7.93
CA LEU A 115 25.00 -5.04 -8.41
C LEU A 115 25.29 -3.92 -7.40
N CYS A 116 25.02 -4.15 -6.12
CA CYS A 116 25.36 -3.20 -5.05
C CYS A 116 26.87 -2.88 -5.03
N ALA A 117 27.73 -3.89 -5.22
CA ALA A 117 29.18 -3.70 -5.28
C ALA A 117 29.59 -2.83 -6.49
N ILE A 118 28.98 -3.04 -7.66
CA ILE A 118 29.23 -2.24 -8.87
C ILE A 118 28.74 -0.79 -8.69
N ILE A 119 27.55 -0.60 -8.12
CA ILE A 119 26.98 0.74 -7.91
C ILE A 119 27.81 1.52 -6.90
N SER A 120 28.30 0.86 -5.84
CA SER A 120 29.12 1.49 -4.80
C SER A 120 30.44 2.06 -5.32
N GLN A 121 30.87 1.69 -6.53
CA GLN A 121 32.08 2.23 -7.18
C GLN A 121 31.84 3.55 -7.92
N GLY A 122 30.60 3.98 -8.16
CA GLY A 122 30.32 5.25 -8.84
C GLY A 122 28.85 5.67 -8.86
N SER A 123 28.57 6.94 -8.55
CA SER A 123 27.19 7.48 -8.48
C SER A 123 26.44 7.46 -9.81
N GLU A 124 27.14 7.59 -10.94
CA GLU A 124 26.56 7.47 -12.28
C GLU A 124 25.98 6.08 -12.54
N ASN A 125 26.54 5.04 -11.91
CA ASN A 125 26.10 3.66 -12.11
C ASN A 125 24.70 3.43 -11.52
N LEU A 126 24.30 4.17 -10.47
CA LEU A 126 22.97 4.02 -9.87
C LEU A 126 21.87 4.45 -10.86
N SER A 127 22.03 5.57 -11.57
CA SER A 127 21.04 6.03 -12.56
C SER A 127 20.89 5.02 -13.68
N THR A 128 22.01 4.56 -14.24
CA THR A 128 22.00 3.55 -15.31
C THR A 128 21.34 2.26 -14.87
N VAL A 129 21.61 1.78 -13.65
CA VAL A 129 20.94 0.58 -13.14
C VAL A 129 19.44 0.82 -12.96
N CYS A 130 19.02 1.95 -12.37
CA CYS A 130 17.61 2.28 -12.21
C CYS A 130 16.86 2.35 -13.56
N GLU A 131 17.47 2.95 -14.59
CA GLU A 131 16.89 3.00 -15.95
C GLU A 131 16.74 1.59 -16.55
N ARG A 132 17.74 0.73 -16.38
CA ARG A 132 17.74 -0.64 -16.93
C ARG A 132 16.77 -1.57 -16.21
N LEU A 133 16.55 -1.33 -14.92
CA LEU A 133 15.63 -2.11 -14.08
C LEU A 133 14.21 -1.53 -14.05
N SER A 134 13.96 -0.49 -14.87
CA SER A 134 12.63 0.08 -15.03
C SER A 134 11.61 -1.00 -15.40
N GLY A 135 10.53 -1.05 -14.64
CA GLY A 135 9.46 -2.03 -14.75
C GLY A 135 9.76 -3.38 -14.10
N LYS A 136 10.92 -3.59 -13.45
CA LYS A 136 11.24 -4.86 -12.79
C LYS A 136 11.16 -4.76 -11.27
N LEU A 137 10.75 -5.86 -10.64
CA LEU A 137 10.87 -6.04 -9.19
C LEU A 137 12.36 -6.16 -8.83
N LEU A 138 12.78 -5.54 -7.73
CA LEU A 138 14.16 -5.61 -7.26
C LEU A 138 14.40 -6.82 -6.34
N PRO A 139 15.59 -7.44 -6.42
CA PRO A 139 16.08 -8.34 -5.37
C PRO A 139 16.13 -7.65 -4.00
N LYS A 140 16.05 -8.40 -2.89
CA LYS A 140 15.97 -7.81 -1.55
C LYS A 140 17.17 -6.92 -1.25
N ARG A 141 18.39 -7.39 -1.54
CA ARG A 141 19.63 -6.65 -1.30
C ARG A 141 19.72 -5.36 -2.11
N LEU A 142 19.39 -5.44 -3.40
CA LEU A 142 19.39 -4.28 -4.28
C LEU A 142 18.31 -3.27 -3.87
N ARG A 143 17.12 -3.74 -3.50
CA ARG A 143 16.04 -2.92 -2.96
C ARG A 143 16.50 -2.12 -1.74
N GLN A 144 17.08 -2.81 -0.74
CA GLN A 144 17.60 -2.18 0.47
C GLN A 144 18.60 -1.07 0.12
N PHE A 145 19.55 -1.35 -0.77
CA PHE A 145 20.56 -0.40 -1.19
C PHE A 145 19.97 0.82 -1.91
N VAL A 146 19.14 0.60 -2.93
CA VAL A 146 18.53 1.67 -3.74
C VAL A 146 17.64 2.55 -2.86
N TRP A 147 16.74 1.94 -2.08
CA TRP A 147 15.79 2.69 -1.25
C TRP A 147 16.52 3.51 -0.18
N LEU A 148 17.49 2.90 0.51
CA LEU A 148 18.28 3.59 1.53
C LEU A 148 19.08 4.75 0.93
N SER A 149 19.71 4.54 -0.23
CA SER A 149 20.43 5.60 -0.94
C SER A 149 19.54 6.79 -1.27
N LYS A 150 18.33 6.53 -1.78
CA LYS A 150 17.35 7.57 -2.12
C LYS A 150 16.83 8.30 -0.87
N LEU A 151 16.48 7.58 0.19
CA LEU A 151 16.02 8.15 1.47
C LEU A 151 17.06 9.09 2.08
N LEU A 152 18.32 8.65 2.15
CA LEU A 152 19.39 9.42 2.79
C LEU A 152 19.88 10.58 1.92
N ARG A 153 19.95 10.41 0.59
CA ARG A 153 20.29 11.51 -0.33
C ARG A 153 19.28 12.64 -0.28
N ALA A 154 17.99 12.32 -0.18
CA ALA A 154 16.94 13.33 -0.09
C ALA A 154 16.99 14.10 1.23
N ALA A 155 17.51 13.49 2.30
CA ALA A 155 17.70 14.13 3.60
C ALA A 155 19.01 14.93 3.70
N SER A 156 20.06 14.55 2.96
CA SER A 156 21.36 15.20 3.03
C SER A 156 21.40 16.52 2.25
N LYS A 157 21.79 17.60 2.93
CA LYS A 157 22.11 18.90 2.31
C LYS A 157 23.57 18.99 1.83
N SER A 158 24.37 17.95 2.10
CA SER A 158 25.81 17.95 1.83
C SER A 158 26.10 17.50 0.40
N HIS A 159 26.89 18.30 -0.33
CA HIS A 159 27.43 17.94 -1.65
C HIS A 159 28.70 17.09 -1.58
N ARG A 160 29.13 16.66 -0.38
CA ARG A 160 30.31 15.79 -0.26
C ARG A 160 29.96 14.35 -0.66
N ALA A 161 30.86 13.74 -1.44
CA ALA A 161 30.80 12.33 -1.80
C ALA A 161 31.14 11.47 -0.57
N GLU A 162 30.20 11.40 0.37
CA GLU A 162 30.27 10.50 1.51
C GLU A 162 29.72 9.13 1.14
N THR A 163 30.24 8.11 1.81
CA THR A 163 29.75 6.74 1.61
C THR A 163 28.36 6.58 2.20
N LEU A 164 27.52 5.71 1.62
CA LEU A 164 26.16 5.48 2.10
C LEU A 164 26.12 5.15 3.61
N ALA A 165 27.06 4.33 4.07
CA ALA A 165 27.17 3.91 5.47
C ALA A 165 27.54 5.07 6.42
N SER A 166 28.35 6.05 5.98
CA SER A 166 28.68 7.21 6.80
C SER A 166 27.48 8.16 6.93
N THR A 167 26.78 8.41 5.83
CA THR A 167 25.57 9.24 5.82
C THR A 167 24.45 8.60 6.65
N GLU A 168 24.28 7.28 6.56
CA GLU A 168 23.31 6.55 7.40
C GLU A 168 23.65 6.71 8.89
N ARG A 169 24.92 6.54 9.26
CA ARG A 169 25.36 6.69 10.65
C ARG A 169 25.11 8.09 11.18
N GLU A 170 25.44 9.12 10.41
CA GLU A 170 25.18 10.51 10.80
C GLU A 170 23.68 10.77 10.99
N ALA A 171 22.85 10.31 10.05
CA ALA A 171 21.40 10.42 10.16
C ALA A 171 20.86 9.73 11.42
N LYS A 172 21.32 8.51 11.73
CA LYS A 172 20.93 7.77 12.95
C LYS A 172 21.31 8.53 14.21
N VAL A 173 22.52 9.07 14.26
CA VAL A 173 23.00 9.87 15.40
C VAL A 173 22.12 11.12 15.56
N SER A 174 21.90 11.88 14.49
CA SER A 174 21.07 13.10 14.54
C SER A 174 19.63 12.80 14.95
N PHE A 175 19.04 11.73 14.41
CA PHE A 175 17.68 11.31 14.75
C PHE A 175 17.59 10.87 16.21
N GLY A 176 18.52 10.04 16.67
CA GLY A 176 18.60 9.55 18.05
C GLY A 176 18.74 10.66 19.08
N HIS A 177 19.55 11.68 18.81
CA HIS A 177 19.68 12.87 19.69
C HIS A 177 18.34 13.60 19.86
N THR A 178 17.62 13.83 18.76
CA THR A 178 16.31 14.49 18.81
C THR A 178 15.28 13.65 19.57
N VAL A 179 15.25 12.33 19.34
CA VAL A 179 14.36 11.43 20.09
C VAL A 179 14.69 11.45 21.58
N ALA A 180 15.96 11.37 21.96
CA ALA A 180 16.39 11.43 23.36
C ALA A 180 15.96 12.74 24.03
N TRP A 181 16.13 13.87 23.35
CA TRP A 181 15.66 15.17 23.82
C TRP A 181 14.13 15.20 24.00
N ARG A 182 13.36 14.69 23.02
CA ARG A 182 11.89 14.62 23.10
C ARG A 182 11.38 13.69 24.20
N ILE A 183 12.06 12.57 24.45
CA ILE A 183 11.74 11.67 25.58
C ILE A 183 11.84 12.45 26.90
N ALA A 184 12.91 13.23 27.09
CA ALA A 184 13.12 14.03 28.28
C ALA A 184 12.08 15.16 28.42
N GLU A 185 11.79 15.88 27.33
CA GLU A 185 10.80 16.95 27.28
C GLU A 185 9.39 16.43 27.63
N LEU A 186 8.98 15.31 27.02
CA LEU A 186 7.68 14.68 27.24
C LEU A 186 7.62 13.83 28.52
N LYS A 187 8.74 13.71 29.26
CA LYS A 187 8.89 12.90 30.49
C LYS A 187 8.47 11.44 30.30
N LEU A 188 8.81 10.87 29.14
CA LEU A 188 8.53 9.48 28.81
C LEU A 188 9.61 8.55 29.35
N ARG A 189 9.25 7.29 29.63
CA ARG A 189 10.22 6.26 30.00
C ARG A 189 10.98 5.72 28.79
N THR A 190 10.29 5.56 27.66
CA THR A 190 10.83 5.06 26.40
C THR A 190 10.12 5.74 25.23
N ALA A 191 10.79 5.87 24.07
CA ALA A 191 10.15 6.41 22.86
C ALA A 191 9.12 5.46 22.24
N THR A 192 9.20 4.16 22.55
CA THR A 192 8.29 3.14 22.01
C THR A 192 6.88 3.18 22.59
N ARG A 193 6.64 4.01 23.62
CA ARG A 193 5.32 4.20 24.22
C ARG A 193 5.03 5.68 24.38
N SER A 194 4.37 6.24 23.38
CA SER A 194 3.91 7.62 23.39
C SER A 194 2.57 7.78 24.13
N PRO A 195 2.14 9.02 24.43
CA PRO A 195 0.80 9.29 24.98
C PRO A 195 -0.36 8.76 24.12
N VAL A 196 -0.14 8.56 22.80
CA VAL A 196 -1.13 8.05 21.85
C VAL A 196 -0.91 6.57 21.48
N SER A 197 -0.06 5.83 22.21
CA SER A 197 0.31 4.44 21.90
C SER A 197 -0.90 3.53 21.70
N GLY A 198 -1.92 3.63 22.56
CA GLY A 198 -3.12 2.80 22.43
C GLY A 198 -3.93 3.08 21.15
N LEU A 199 -3.91 4.32 20.64
CA LEU A 199 -4.55 4.66 19.36
C LEU A 199 -3.75 4.07 18.20
N ILE A 200 -2.42 4.19 18.24
CA ILE A 200 -1.52 3.62 17.24
C ILE A 200 -1.67 2.10 17.18
N GLU A 201 -1.60 1.42 18.33
CA GLU A 201 -1.71 -0.05 18.42
C GLU A 201 -3.03 -0.56 17.82
N ASN A 202 -4.15 0.07 18.17
CA ASN A 202 -5.46 -0.30 17.61
C ASN A 202 -5.51 -0.10 16.09
N ALA A 203 -5.01 1.03 15.60
CA ALA A 203 -4.99 1.32 14.17
C ALA A 203 -4.10 0.33 13.40
N VAL A 204 -2.91 -0.01 13.92
CA VAL A 204 -2.01 -1.01 13.31
C VAL A 204 -2.71 -2.36 13.23
N VAL A 205 -3.29 -2.85 14.33
CA VAL A 205 -4.00 -4.14 14.35
C VAL A 205 -5.17 -4.16 13.37
N GLU A 206 -5.94 -3.08 13.29
CA GLU A 206 -7.05 -2.96 12.34
C GLU A 206 -6.56 -3.01 10.89
N LYS A 207 -5.52 -2.26 10.54
CA LYS A 207 -4.96 -2.24 9.17
C LYS A 207 -4.36 -3.59 8.79
N TYR A 208 -3.60 -4.22 9.68
CA TYR A 208 -3.06 -5.56 9.42
C TYR A 208 -4.15 -6.60 9.20
N ARG A 209 -5.34 -6.45 9.77
CA ARG A 209 -6.47 -7.38 9.55
C ARG A 209 -7.22 -7.12 8.24
N ASN A 210 -7.33 -5.86 7.82
CA ASN A 210 -8.27 -5.47 6.77
C ASN A 210 -7.63 -5.15 5.43
N VAL A 211 -6.31 -4.90 5.39
CA VAL A 211 -5.60 -4.50 4.17
C VAL A 211 -5.09 -5.74 3.42
N PRO A 212 -5.35 -5.89 2.11
CA PRO A 212 -5.03 -7.11 1.36
C PRO A 212 -3.58 -7.58 1.49
N CYS A 213 -2.60 -6.68 1.30
CA CYS A 213 -1.19 -7.06 1.41
C CYS A 213 -0.70 -7.32 2.84
N MET A 214 -1.41 -6.83 3.85
CA MET A 214 -1.02 -6.95 5.27
C MET A 214 -1.72 -8.12 5.98
N ASN A 215 -2.91 -8.51 5.51
CA ASN A 215 -3.73 -9.59 6.09
C ASN A 215 -2.97 -10.90 6.36
N PRO A 216 -2.10 -11.39 5.43
CA PRO A 216 -1.29 -12.58 5.69
C PRO A 216 -0.38 -12.47 6.92
N PHE A 217 -0.04 -11.25 7.35
CA PHE A 217 0.82 -10.98 8.49
C PHE A 217 0.03 -10.60 9.76
N SER A 218 -1.31 -10.65 9.73
CA SER A 218 -2.17 -10.26 10.86
C SER A 218 -1.99 -11.11 12.13
N VAL A 219 -1.36 -12.28 12.01
CA VAL A 219 -1.00 -13.17 13.12
C VAL A 219 0.47 -13.06 13.53
N ASN A 220 1.28 -12.29 12.80
CA ASN A 220 2.69 -12.08 13.11
C ASN A 220 2.83 -10.98 14.17
N GLU A 221 2.79 -11.39 15.45
CA GLU A 221 2.89 -10.47 16.59
C GLU A 221 4.15 -9.60 16.54
N GLN A 222 5.28 -10.16 16.08
CA GLN A 222 6.55 -9.42 16.00
C GLN A 222 6.44 -8.27 14.99
N MET A 223 5.85 -8.52 13.83
CA MET A 223 5.70 -7.53 12.76
C MET A 223 4.77 -6.38 13.19
N ILE A 224 3.65 -6.73 13.83
CA ILE A 224 2.67 -5.77 14.38
C ILE A 224 3.28 -4.92 15.49
N LEU A 225 4.07 -5.56 16.38
CA LEU A 225 4.73 -4.87 17.48
C LEU A 225 5.80 -3.90 16.96
N GLU A 226 6.59 -4.29 15.97
CA GLU A 226 7.58 -3.43 15.32
C GLU A 226 6.92 -2.22 14.64
N SER A 227 5.83 -2.43 13.90
CA SER A 227 5.03 -1.35 13.32
C SER A 227 4.57 -0.36 14.39
N SER A 228 4.00 -0.86 15.49
CA SER A 228 3.50 -0.04 16.60
C SER A 228 4.63 0.73 17.30
N LYS A 229 5.77 0.09 17.59
CA LYS A 229 6.93 0.74 18.21
C LYS A 229 7.50 1.83 17.30
N THR A 230 7.64 1.55 16.01
CA THR A 230 8.17 2.49 15.02
C THR A 230 7.33 3.76 14.94
N LEU A 231 6.00 3.63 14.84
CA LEU A 231 5.10 4.78 14.77
C LEU A 231 5.07 5.59 16.07
N ASN A 232 5.19 4.93 17.23
CA ASN A 232 5.36 5.62 18.51
C ASN A 232 6.67 6.43 18.55
N VAL A 233 7.79 5.86 18.09
CA VAL A 233 9.07 6.58 18.01
C VAL A 233 8.95 7.79 17.09
N LEU A 234 8.32 7.64 15.92
CA LEU A 234 8.10 8.74 14.99
C LEU A 234 7.24 9.85 15.62
N TYR A 235 6.16 9.49 16.32
CA TYR A 235 5.34 10.45 17.06
C TYR A 235 6.15 11.18 18.13
N VAL A 236 7.01 10.49 18.88
CA VAL A 236 7.88 11.14 19.87
C VAL A 236 8.83 12.14 19.19
N PHE A 237 9.35 11.80 18.01
CA PHE A 237 10.24 12.67 17.24
C PHE A 237 9.54 13.95 16.74
N ASN A 238 8.39 13.84 16.06
CA ASN A 238 7.74 14.97 15.36
C ASN A 238 6.46 15.52 16.03
N GLY A 239 5.91 14.84 17.04
CA GLY A 239 4.68 15.21 17.75
C GLY A 239 3.38 14.98 16.98
N THR A 240 3.40 14.27 15.85
CA THR A 240 2.21 14.08 14.99
C THR A 240 2.04 12.62 14.59
N TYR A 241 0.79 12.17 14.52
CA TYR A 241 0.45 10.84 14.05
C TYR A 241 -0.74 10.91 13.12
N GLU A 242 -0.59 10.27 11.97
CA GLU A 242 -1.64 10.12 10.98
C GLU A 242 -1.80 8.63 10.62
N PRO A 243 -3.03 8.09 10.51
CA PRO A 243 -3.25 6.68 10.24
C PRO A 243 -2.63 6.17 8.93
N TYR A 244 -2.44 7.04 7.94
CA TYR A 244 -1.87 6.64 6.65
C TYR A 244 -0.40 6.23 6.75
N LEU A 245 0.31 6.65 7.81
CA LEU A 245 1.71 6.29 8.03
C LEU A 245 1.90 4.77 8.18
N ILE A 246 0.87 4.03 8.58
CA ILE A 246 0.89 2.56 8.62
C ILE A 246 1.10 1.98 7.22
N TYR A 247 0.42 2.55 6.21
CA TYR A 247 0.56 2.11 4.82
C TYR A 247 1.97 2.35 4.31
N TRP A 248 2.59 3.49 4.63
CA TRP A 248 3.94 3.79 4.18
C TRP A 248 5.01 3.01 4.93
N LEU A 249 4.77 2.70 6.21
CA LEU A 249 5.70 1.93 7.02
C LEU A 249 5.80 0.48 6.53
N PHE A 250 4.69 -0.12 6.11
CA PHE A 250 4.67 -1.55 5.79
C PHE A 250 5.65 -1.94 4.67
N PRO A 251 5.73 -1.27 3.51
CA PRO A 251 6.75 -1.56 2.49
C PRO A 251 8.18 -1.34 2.98
N LEU A 252 8.43 -0.33 3.83
CA LEU A 252 9.75 -0.12 4.44
C LEU A 252 10.13 -1.30 5.35
N GLN A 253 9.18 -1.79 6.14
CA GLN A 253 9.37 -2.97 6.98
C GLN A 253 9.68 -4.21 6.15
N MET A 254 9.00 -4.40 5.02
CA MET A 254 9.28 -5.50 4.08
C MET A 254 10.64 -5.37 3.40
N ALA A 255 11.05 -4.17 3.00
CA ALA A 255 12.33 -3.93 2.36
C ALA A 255 13.50 -4.13 3.33
N PHE A 256 13.41 -3.59 4.54
CA PHE A 256 14.49 -3.60 5.53
C PHE A 256 14.40 -4.75 6.53
N GLN A 257 13.52 -5.72 6.30
CA GLN A 257 13.31 -6.88 7.18
C GLN A 257 14.63 -7.57 7.54
N GLN A 258 14.98 -7.54 8.82
CA GLN A 258 16.15 -8.20 9.36
C GLN A 258 15.87 -9.69 9.61
N ILE A 259 16.86 -10.54 9.33
CA ILE A 259 16.76 -11.99 9.57
C ILE A 259 16.71 -12.27 11.08
N MET A 260 17.44 -11.48 11.88
CA MET A 260 17.41 -11.52 13.33
C MET A 260 16.87 -10.19 13.87
N PRO A 261 15.94 -10.22 14.84
CA PRO A 261 15.38 -8.99 15.41
C PRO A 261 16.48 -8.25 16.19
N ALA A 262 16.91 -7.10 15.68
CA ALA A 262 17.73 -6.17 16.45
C ALA A 262 16.84 -5.24 17.29
N ASP A 263 17.21 -5.03 18.54
CA ASP A 263 16.45 -4.19 19.49
C ASP A 263 16.34 -2.72 19.08
N GLU A 264 17.04 -2.28 18.04
CA GLU A 264 17.03 -0.88 17.56
C GLU A 264 16.38 -0.70 16.19
N HIS A 265 15.93 -1.78 15.52
CA HIS A 265 15.47 -1.69 14.13
C HIS A 265 14.27 -0.74 13.93
N PHE A 266 13.39 -0.63 14.91
CA PHE A 266 12.26 0.30 14.86
C PHE A 266 12.66 1.78 14.92
N TYR A 267 13.84 2.13 15.44
CA TYR A 267 14.38 3.50 15.35
C TYR A 267 14.82 3.80 13.90
N ASP A 268 15.49 2.84 13.26
CA ASP A 268 15.90 2.96 11.85
C ASP A 268 14.67 3.12 10.95
N LEU A 269 13.65 2.27 11.11
CA LEU A 269 12.41 2.38 10.35
C LEU A 269 11.69 3.72 10.58
N ALA A 270 11.72 4.25 11.81
CA ALA A 270 11.10 5.55 12.11
C ALA A 270 11.85 6.70 11.41
N MET A 271 13.18 6.64 11.38
CA MET A 271 14.03 7.59 10.66
C MET A 271 13.80 7.51 9.14
N TYR A 272 13.70 6.30 8.59
CA TYR A 272 13.39 6.10 7.17
C TYR A 272 12.01 6.62 6.81
N LEU A 273 10.99 6.31 7.61
CA LEU A 273 9.64 6.80 7.41
C LEU A 273 9.56 8.34 7.51
N HIS A 274 10.32 8.94 8.44
CA HIS A 274 10.44 10.39 8.52
C HIS A 274 11.06 10.98 7.24
N SER A 275 12.15 10.38 6.75
CA SER A 275 12.86 10.83 5.54
C SER A 275 11.99 10.70 4.29
N LEU A 276 11.21 9.62 4.20
CA LEU A 276 10.21 9.41 3.15
C LEU A 276 9.15 10.52 3.19
N HIS A 277 8.53 10.74 4.35
CA HIS A 277 7.44 11.69 4.52
C HIS A 277 7.87 13.14 4.23
N GLN A 278 9.08 13.55 4.64
CA GLN A 278 9.52 14.92 4.48
C GLN A 278 10.10 15.22 3.09
N ASN A 279 10.81 14.28 2.48
CA ASN A 279 11.70 14.60 1.35
C ASN A 279 11.33 13.92 0.04
N LEU A 280 10.61 12.79 0.07
CA LEU A 280 10.37 11.99 -1.13
C LEU A 280 8.89 11.90 -1.50
N PHE A 281 8.02 11.58 -0.53
CA PHE A 281 6.62 11.34 -0.81
C PHE A 281 5.95 12.64 -1.34
N PRO A 282 5.17 12.57 -2.43
CA PRO A 282 4.49 13.76 -2.95
C PRO A 282 3.57 14.38 -1.92
N SER A 283 3.53 15.71 -1.85
CA SER A 283 2.54 16.39 -1.01
C SER A 283 1.14 16.06 -1.49
N TRP A 284 0.18 16.04 -0.57
CA TRP A 284 -1.20 15.70 -0.90
C TRP A 284 -1.84 16.59 -1.97
N ALA A 285 -1.45 17.86 -2.05
CA ALA A 285 -1.87 18.75 -3.14
C ALA A 285 -1.39 18.25 -4.51
N LYS A 286 -0.16 17.71 -4.61
CA LYS A 286 0.34 17.06 -5.82
C LYS A 286 -0.45 15.78 -6.11
N ILE A 287 -0.75 14.98 -5.08
CA ILE A 287 -1.53 13.74 -5.23
C ILE A 287 -2.92 14.03 -5.78
N GLN A 288 -3.59 15.07 -5.26
CA GLN A 288 -4.88 15.53 -5.78
C GLN A 288 -4.76 15.94 -7.26
N ALA A 289 -3.76 16.76 -7.61
CA ALA A 289 -3.55 17.18 -8.99
C ALA A 289 -3.29 15.99 -9.95
N VAL A 290 -2.56 14.96 -9.48
CA VAL A 290 -2.35 13.73 -10.25
C VAL A 290 -3.67 12.96 -10.39
N ALA A 291 -4.50 12.88 -9.35
CA ALA A 291 -5.78 12.18 -9.40
C ALA A 291 -6.73 12.83 -10.42
N ASP A 292 -6.79 14.16 -10.43
CA ASP A 292 -7.53 14.93 -11.42
C ASP A 292 -6.98 14.68 -12.83
N SER A 293 -5.65 14.65 -12.98
CA SER A 293 -4.99 14.37 -14.27
C SER A 293 -5.29 12.97 -14.81
N VAL A 294 -5.39 11.95 -13.94
CA VAL A 294 -5.81 10.59 -14.35
C VAL A 294 -7.25 10.60 -14.86
N MET A 295 -8.15 11.34 -14.21
CA MET A 295 -9.54 11.45 -14.69
C MET A 295 -9.64 12.22 -16.01
N SER A 296 -8.86 13.28 -16.20
CA SER A 296 -8.78 14.00 -17.49
C SER A 296 -8.17 13.15 -18.60
N LEU A 297 -7.19 12.29 -18.26
CA LEU A 297 -6.66 11.30 -19.19
C LEU A 297 -7.77 10.33 -19.61
N LEU A 298 -8.55 9.83 -18.66
CA LEU A 298 -9.65 8.91 -18.96
C LEU A 298 -10.73 9.58 -19.82
N GLU A 299 -11.11 10.82 -19.52
CA GLU A 299 -12.07 11.58 -20.33
C GLU A 299 -11.63 11.73 -21.79
N ARG A 300 -10.34 11.98 -22.02
CA ARG A 300 -9.78 12.16 -23.36
C ARG A 300 -9.67 10.85 -24.14
N GLU A 301 -9.22 9.79 -23.49
CA GLU A 301 -8.85 8.53 -24.15
C GLU A 301 -10.00 7.51 -24.18
N ASP A 302 -10.92 7.57 -23.21
CA ASP A 302 -12.12 6.72 -23.13
C ASP A 302 -13.29 7.45 -22.47
N ALA A 303 -13.91 8.36 -23.23
CA ALA A 303 -15.07 9.13 -22.78
C ALA A 303 -16.26 8.26 -22.35
N THR A 304 -16.38 7.04 -22.90
CA THR A 304 -17.47 6.11 -22.55
C THR A 304 -17.32 5.60 -21.13
N PHE A 305 -16.11 5.15 -20.79
CA PHE A 305 -15.80 4.71 -19.44
C PHE A 305 -15.86 5.88 -18.44
N PHE A 306 -15.31 7.04 -18.81
CA PHE A 306 -15.40 8.24 -17.96
C PHE A 306 -16.86 8.60 -17.62
N THR A 307 -17.72 8.66 -18.63
CA THR A 307 -19.13 9.05 -18.46
C THR A 307 -19.89 8.03 -17.61
N HIS A 308 -19.66 6.74 -17.86
CA HIS A 308 -20.26 5.67 -17.05
C HIS A 308 -19.87 5.81 -15.58
N LEU A 309 -18.56 5.92 -15.31
CA LEU A 309 -18.02 6.06 -13.96
C LEU A 309 -18.64 7.26 -13.23
N GLN A 310 -18.67 8.44 -13.88
CA GLN A 310 -19.29 9.65 -13.34
C GLN A 310 -20.79 9.46 -13.04
N SER A 311 -21.52 8.83 -13.96
CA SER A 311 -22.98 8.68 -13.85
C SER A 311 -23.38 7.70 -12.74
N SER A 312 -22.67 6.59 -12.63
CA SER A 312 -22.96 5.52 -11.68
C SER A 312 -22.58 5.93 -10.25
N PHE A 313 -21.57 6.79 -10.08
CA PHE A 313 -21.23 7.41 -8.78
C PHE A 313 -22.35 8.28 -8.20
N ARG A 314 -23.24 8.83 -9.03
CA ARG A 314 -24.33 9.70 -8.60
C ARG A 314 -25.57 8.92 -8.14
N LYS A 315 -25.59 7.59 -8.34
CA LYS A 315 -26.72 6.73 -7.98
C LYS A 315 -26.46 6.08 -6.62
N ASN A 316 -27.48 6.05 -5.75
CA ASN A 316 -27.47 5.32 -4.47
C ASN A 316 -26.28 5.66 -3.52
N ILE A 317 -25.93 6.94 -3.39
CA ILE A 317 -24.76 7.38 -2.62
C ILE A 317 -24.89 7.00 -1.13
N THR A 318 -23.94 6.22 -0.63
CA THR A 318 -23.80 5.81 0.78
C THR A 318 -22.38 6.07 1.29
N ILE A 319 -22.12 7.31 1.73
CA ILE A 319 -20.76 7.71 2.17
C ILE A 319 -20.49 7.25 3.60
N ASP A 320 -19.43 6.45 3.81
CA ASP A 320 -18.83 6.23 5.13
C ASP A 320 -17.66 7.23 5.36
N PRO A 321 -17.80 8.18 6.31
CA PRO A 321 -16.76 9.15 6.63
C PRO A 321 -15.44 8.53 7.14
N LYS A 322 -15.43 7.28 7.61
CA LYS A 322 -14.19 6.61 8.05
C LYS A 322 -13.29 6.17 6.90
N GLU A 323 -13.83 6.08 5.69
CA GLU A 323 -13.11 5.53 4.53
C GLU A 323 -12.22 6.54 3.83
N PHE A 324 -12.54 7.82 4.00
CA PHE A 324 -11.80 8.92 3.46
C PHE A 324 -11.20 9.66 4.65
N LEU A 325 -9.95 10.12 4.56
CA LEU A 325 -9.36 10.99 5.56
C LEU A 325 -10.04 12.37 5.46
N VAL A 326 -11.34 12.45 5.76
CA VAL A 326 -12.22 13.59 5.45
C VAL A 326 -11.66 14.87 6.08
N ASN A 327 -11.13 14.78 7.30
CA ASN A 327 -10.51 15.93 7.97
C ASN A 327 -9.27 16.45 7.21
N LEU A 328 -8.46 15.54 6.68
CA LEU A 328 -7.28 15.88 5.88
C LEU A 328 -7.67 16.47 4.52
N ILE A 329 -8.70 15.91 3.89
CA ILE A 329 -9.27 16.40 2.62
C ILE A 329 -9.80 17.84 2.79
N LEU A 330 -10.52 18.12 3.87
CA LEU A 330 -11.05 19.46 4.16
C LEU A 330 -9.92 20.46 4.46
N GLN A 331 -8.93 20.06 5.25
CA GLN A 331 -7.77 20.91 5.58
C GLN A 331 -6.90 21.23 4.35
N GLU A 332 -6.78 20.30 3.41
CA GLU A 332 -6.03 20.48 2.17
C GLU A 332 -6.76 21.33 1.15
N GLN A 333 -8.09 21.19 1.01
CA GLN A 333 -8.86 22.10 0.16
C GLN A 333 -8.76 23.54 0.65
N ASP A 334 -8.85 23.77 1.95
CA ASP A 334 -8.59 25.08 2.55
C ASP A 334 -7.19 25.60 2.21
N SER A 335 -6.19 24.71 2.13
CA SER A 335 -4.80 25.07 1.81
C SER A 335 -4.57 25.32 0.32
N ALA A 336 -5.17 24.52 -0.56
CA ALA A 336 -5.12 24.68 -2.01
C ALA A 336 -5.91 25.92 -2.48
N GLN A 337 -7.05 26.20 -1.86
CA GLN A 337 -7.85 27.41 -2.14
C GLN A 337 -7.15 28.69 -1.69
N LYS A 338 -6.43 28.66 -0.55
CA LYS A 338 -5.58 29.78 -0.10
C LYS A 338 -4.44 30.11 -1.06
N ILE A 339 -3.98 29.14 -1.86
CA ILE A 339 -2.95 29.34 -2.88
C ILE A 339 -3.56 29.95 -4.16
N LEU A 340 -4.85 29.76 -4.40
CA LEU A 340 -5.51 30.11 -5.67
C LEU A 340 -6.36 31.40 -5.65
N ALA A 341 -6.80 31.94 -4.50
CA ALA A 341 -7.56 33.20 -4.50
C ALA A 341 -7.52 34.01 -3.18
N SER A 342 -7.40 35.33 -3.36
CA SER A 342 -7.43 36.44 -2.39
C SER A 342 -8.85 36.81 -1.90
N GLU A 343 -9.82 35.88 -1.86
CA GLU A 343 -11.20 36.25 -1.53
C GLU A 343 -11.73 35.53 -0.29
N LYS A 344 -12.08 36.33 0.72
CA LYS A 344 -12.81 35.92 1.92
C LYS A 344 -14.20 35.42 1.53
N ARG A 345 -14.50 34.15 1.80
CA ARG A 345 -15.85 33.67 2.09
C ARG A 345 -15.83 32.62 3.19
N ASP A 346 -16.93 32.63 3.94
CA ASP A 346 -17.17 31.82 5.12
C ASP A 346 -17.03 30.30 4.87
N GLN A 347 -16.67 29.58 5.93
CA GLN A 347 -16.47 28.12 5.92
C GLN A 347 -17.63 27.39 5.22
N PRO A 348 -17.33 26.45 4.30
CA PRO A 348 -18.39 25.71 3.62
C PRO A 348 -19.11 24.76 4.59
N PRO A 349 -20.46 24.66 4.55
CA PRO A 349 -21.21 23.76 5.40
C PRO A 349 -20.96 22.29 5.05
N LEU A 350 -21.11 21.41 6.06
CA LEU A 350 -20.91 19.95 6.01
C LEU A 350 -21.67 19.23 4.87
N SER A 351 -22.68 19.88 4.26
CA SER A 351 -23.39 19.37 3.08
C SER A 351 -22.53 19.36 1.82
N LEU A 352 -21.57 20.28 1.69
CA LEU A 352 -20.63 20.33 0.56
C LEU A 352 -19.64 19.16 0.60
N ALA A 353 -19.27 18.69 1.80
CA ALA A 353 -18.38 17.54 1.96
C ALA A 353 -19.01 16.24 1.39
N LYS A 354 -20.33 16.08 1.44
CA LYS A 354 -21.02 14.92 0.88
C LYS A 354 -21.08 14.95 -0.65
N GLU A 355 -21.29 16.11 -1.25
CA GLU A 355 -21.24 16.28 -2.71
C GLU A 355 -19.81 16.19 -3.26
N LEU A 356 -18.82 16.69 -2.50
CA LEU A 356 -17.41 16.58 -2.85
C LEU A 356 -16.94 15.12 -2.81
N LEU A 357 -17.25 14.36 -1.74
CA LEU A 357 -16.85 12.95 -1.63
C LEU A 357 -17.52 12.01 -2.66
N ALA A 358 -18.53 12.49 -3.40
CA ALA A 358 -19.21 11.75 -4.45
C ALA A 358 -18.48 11.82 -5.82
N SER A 359 -17.14 11.84 -5.81
CA SER A 359 -16.32 11.84 -7.02
C SER A 359 -15.33 10.66 -7.03
N PRO A 360 -15.18 9.95 -8.16
CA PRO A 360 -14.19 8.86 -8.30
C PRO A 360 -12.76 9.31 -8.02
N VAL A 361 -12.46 10.59 -8.22
CA VAL A 361 -11.14 11.19 -7.93
C VAL A 361 -10.67 10.91 -6.51
N PHE A 362 -11.57 10.88 -5.52
CA PHE A 362 -11.18 10.67 -4.12
C PHE A 362 -10.64 9.27 -3.85
N PHE A 363 -11.11 8.27 -4.60
CA PHE A 363 -10.56 6.92 -4.53
C PHE A 363 -9.19 6.84 -5.16
N LEU A 364 -8.98 7.51 -6.31
CA LEU A 364 -7.66 7.60 -6.94
C LEU A 364 -6.65 8.33 -6.04
N ARG A 365 -7.06 9.46 -5.44
CA ARG A 365 -6.26 10.17 -4.43
C ARG A 365 -5.95 9.27 -3.25
N LYS A 366 -6.90 8.48 -2.77
CA LYS A 366 -6.68 7.52 -1.68
C LYS A 366 -5.66 6.45 -2.06
N TRP A 367 -5.81 5.80 -3.22
CA TRP A 367 -4.85 4.81 -3.71
C TRP A 367 -3.43 5.38 -3.72
N MET A 368 -3.24 6.55 -4.32
CA MET A 368 -1.93 7.18 -4.40
C MET A 368 -1.40 7.68 -3.04
N GLY A 369 -2.27 8.26 -2.21
CA GLY A 369 -1.95 8.72 -0.86
C GLY A 369 -1.53 7.60 0.08
N GLU A 370 -2.08 6.40 -0.10
CA GLU A 370 -1.67 5.19 0.63
C GLU A 370 -0.52 4.44 -0.06
N GLY A 371 0.05 4.99 -1.14
CA GLY A 371 1.12 4.36 -1.92
C GLY A 371 0.69 3.01 -2.52
N PHE A 372 -0.60 2.88 -2.86
CA PHE A 372 -1.30 1.69 -3.36
C PHE A 372 -1.36 0.49 -2.39
N VAL A 373 -0.79 0.64 -1.19
CA VAL A 373 -0.72 -0.42 -0.17
C VAL A 373 -2.11 -0.83 0.32
N GLY A 374 -3.06 0.12 0.35
CA GLY A 374 -4.41 -0.14 0.81
C GLY A 374 -5.23 -1.11 -0.05
N VAL A 375 -4.84 -1.33 -1.31
CA VAL A 375 -5.68 -2.07 -2.29
C VAL A 375 -4.96 -3.14 -3.09
N LEU A 376 -3.62 -3.10 -3.21
CA LEU A 376 -2.86 -4.09 -3.98
C LEU A 376 -2.35 -5.25 -3.10
N THR A 377 -1.92 -6.33 -3.75
CA THR A 377 -1.22 -7.45 -3.11
C THR A 377 0.24 -7.08 -2.81
N LEU A 378 0.89 -7.83 -1.92
CA LEU A 378 2.27 -7.54 -1.51
C LEU A 378 3.25 -7.47 -2.70
N PRO A 379 3.30 -8.43 -3.66
CA PRO A 379 4.23 -8.33 -4.78
C PRO A 379 3.99 -7.10 -5.67
N ALA A 380 2.73 -6.77 -5.95
CA ALA A 380 2.36 -5.57 -6.70
C ALA A 380 2.75 -4.28 -5.97
N VAL A 381 2.55 -4.21 -4.65
CA VAL A 381 3.03 -3.09 -3.81
C VAL A 381 4.54 -2.94 -3.91
N MET A 382 5.29 -4.03 -3.78
CA MET A 382 6.75 -3.98 -3.85
C MET A 382 7.24 -3.55 -5.24
N LEU A 383 6.59 -4.00 -6.32
CA LEU A 383 6.88 -3.55 -7.69
C LEU A 383 6.67 -2.04 -7.84
N VAL A 384 5.51 -1.54 -7.42
CA VAL A 384 5.16 -0.11 -7.50
C VAL A 384 6.16 0.74 -6.72
N TRP A 385 6.49 0.32 -5.50
CA TRP A 385 7.45 1.04 -4.65
C TRP A 385 8.88 0.98 -5.17
N ASP A 386 9.31 -0.16 -5.74
CA ASP A 386 10.61 -0.26 -6.42
C ASP A 386 10.71 0.77 -7.55
N GLN A 387 9.66 0.91 -8.36
CA GLN A 387 9.62 1.92 -9.42
C GLN A 387 9.59 3.36 -8.87
N PHE A 388 8.85 3.63 -7.80
CA PHE A 388 8.84 4.95 -7.17
C PHE A 388 10.22 5.34 -6.65
N PHE A 389 10.93 4.43 -5.98
CA PHE A 389 12.29 4.74 -5.50
C PHE A 389 13.29 4.89 -6.64
N MET A 390 13.23 4.05 -7.68
CA MET A 390 14.13 4.17 -8.83
C MET A 390 13.91 5.46 -9.61
N GLN A 391 12.67 5.96 -9.67
CA GLN A 391 12.28 7.16 -10.42
C GLN A 391 12.07 8.40 -9.52
N ASP A 392 12.68 8.42 -8.32
CA ASP A 392 12.66 9.58 -7.42
C ASP A 392 11.26 10.09 -7.08
N TRP A 393 10.29 9.18 -6.92
CA TRP A 393 8.89 9.48 -6.63
C TRP A 393 8.24 10.44 -7.64
N ASN A 394 8.65 10.34 -8.91
CA ASN A 394 8.11 11.14 -10.00
C ASN A 394 6.58 10.95 -10.11
N ILE A 395 5.87 12.07 -10.19
CA ILE A 395 4.41 12.13 -10.27
C ILE A 395 3.86 11.46 -11.54
N ASN A 396 4.62 11.45 -12.64
CA ASN A 396 4.23 10.79 -13.89
C ASN A 396 4.20 9.27 -13.70
N THR A 397 5.15 8.72 -12.95
CA THR A 397 5.20 7.29 -12.60
C THR A 397 3.96 6.90 -11.82
N MET A 398 3.59 7.73 -10.84
CA MET A 398 2.39 7.54 -10.02
C MET A 398 1.12 7.63 -10.84
N GLN A 399 1.03 8.61 -11.75
CA GLN A 399 -0.07 8.76 -12.70
C GLN A 399 -0.21 7.51 -13.58
N SER A 400 0.88 7.01 -14.17
CA SER A 400 0.86 5.84 -15.03
C SER A 400 0.43 4.57 -14.29
N PHE A 401 0.88 4.35 -13.05
CA PHE A 401 0.41 3.20 -12.26
C PHE A 401 -1.07 3.31 -11.93
N CYS A 402 -1.52 4.50 -11.53
CA CYS A 402 -2.93 4.75 -11.24
C CYS A 402 -3.81 4.49 -12.47
N ALA A 403 -3.42 5.01 -13.64
CA ALA A 403 -4.09 4.76 -14.91
C ALA A 403 -4.06 3.28 -15.31
N SER A 404 -2.92 2.60 -15.16
CA SER A 404 -2.77 1.18 -15.49
C SER A 404 -3.76 0.32 -14.70
N ILE A 405 -3.83 0.52 -13.38
CA ILE A 405 -4.75 -0.22 -12.50
C ILE A 405 -6.20 0.10 -12.86
N LEU A 406 -6.52 1.37 -13.12
CA LEU A 406 -7.87 1.79 -13.49
C LEU A 406 -8.33 1.16 -14.82
N LEU A 407 -7.47 1.14 -15.83
CA LEU A 407 -7.75 0.57 -17.15
C LEU A 407 -7.86 -0.95 -17.12
N LEU A 408 -6.99 -1.63 -16.36
CA LEU A 408 -7.12 -3.06 -16.11
C LEU A 408 -8.48 -3.37 -15.45
N LEU A 409 -9.01 -2.50 -14.59
CA LEU A 409 -10.31 -2.72 -13.94
C LEU A 409 -11.52 -2.24 -14.75
N LYS A 410 -11.33 -1.78 -16.00
CA LYS A 410 -12.38 -1.18 -16.83
C LYS A 410 -13.65 -2.03 -16.88
N ASP A 411 -13.54 -3.31 -17.20
CA ASP A 411 -14.73 -4.18 -17.37
C ASP A 411 -15.50 -4.35 -16.06
N SER A 412 -14.80 -4.42 -14.92
CA SER A 412 -15.44 -4.44 -13.59
C SER A 412 -16.20 -3.15 -13.30
N PHE A 413 -15.64 -2.00 -13.66
CA PHE A 413 -16.32 -0.72 -13.49
C PHE A 413 -17.50 -0.56 -14.45
N MET A 414 -17.37 -1.01 -15.70
CA MET A 414 -18.45 -0.95 -16.69
C MET A 414 -19.62 -1.84 -16.29
N ALA A 415 -19.38 -2.94 -15.58
CA ALA A 415 -20.42 -3.79 -15.01
C ALA A 415 -21.08 -3.21 -13.74
N ALA A 416 -20.43 -2.27 -13.05
CA ALA A 416 -20.95 -1.66 -11.84
C ALA A 416 -21.88 -0.48 -12.15
N GLU A 417 -23.15 -0.59 -11.77
CA GLU A 417 -24.19 0.36 -12.19
C GLU A 417 -24.46 1.50 -11.20
N ASP A 418 -24.01 1.38 -9.95
CA ASP A 418 -24.29 2.32 -8.87
C ASP A 418 -23.10 2.56 -7.92
N TYR A 419 -23.25 3.50 -6.98
CA TYR A 419 -22.17 3.89 -6.06
C TYR A 419 -21.65 2.71 -5.21
N PRO A 420 -22.49 1.89 -4.53
CA PRO A 420 -22.00 0.76 -3.77
C PRO A 420 -21.16 -0.22 -4.59
N ALA A 421 -21.62 -0.59 -5.79
CA ALA A 421 -20.89 -1.50 -6.67
C ALA A 421 -19.57 -0.89 -7.13
N ILE A 422 -19.55 0.38 -7.53
CA ILE A 422 -18.32 1.05 -7.95
C ILE A 422 -17.33 1.20 -6.80
N ARG A 423 -17.83 1.56 -5.61
CA ARG A 423 -17.01 1.62 -4.39
C ARG A 423 -16.37 0.26 -4.11
N GLU A 424 -17.11 -0.84 -4.27
CA GLU A 424 -16.59 -2.19 -4.13
C GLU A 424 -15.43 -2.45 -5.11
N VAL A 425 -15.62 -2.09 -6.39
CA VAL A 425 -14.56 -2.21 -7.40
C VAL A 425 -13.34 -1.38 -7.00
N PHE A 426 -13.48 -0.15 -6.49
CA PHE A 426 -12.34 0.66 -6.05
C PHE A 426 -11.58 0.08 -4.85
N LEU A 427 -12.28 -0.58 -3.92
CA LEU A 427 -11.69 -0.98 -2.65
C LEU A 427 -11.17 -2.43 -2.66
N LEU A 428 -11.79 -3.33 -3.44
CA LEU A 428 -11.53 -4.77 -3.36
C LEU A 428 -10.88 -5.33 -4.62
N HIS A 429 -11.35 -4.93 -5.81
CA HIS A 429 -10.92 -5.57 -7.07
C HIS A 429 -9.42 -5.36 -7.43
N PRO A 430 -8.73 -4.26 -7.05
CA PRO A 430 -7.30 -4.11 -7.36
C PRO A 430 -6.44 -5.23 -6.76
N SER A 431 -6.87 -5.84 -5.65
CA SER A 431 -6.16 -6.95 -5.01
C SER A 431 -6.23 -8.26 -5.82
N GLY A 432 -7.16 -8.35 -6.77
CA GLY A 432 -7.30 -9.50 -7.68
C GLY A 432 -6.46 -9.40 -8.96
N LEU A 433 -5.83 -8.23 -9.20
CA LEU A 433 -4.95 -8.03 -10.36
C LEU A 433 -3.65 -8.81 -10.18
N LEU A 434 -3.19 -9.46 -11.25
CA LEU A 434 -1.87 -10.10 -11.27
C LEU A 434 -0.79 -9.03 -11.35
N THR A 435 0.31 -9.24 -10.62
CA THR A 435 1.43 -8.29 -10.62
C THR A 435 2.01 -8.12 -12.03
N ALA A 436 2.07 -9.21 -12.80
CA ALA A 436 2.53 -9.20 -14.19
C ALA A 436 1.64 -8.35 -15.12
N ASP A 437 0.33 -8.29 -14.88
CA ASP A 437 -0.57 -7.49 -15.71
C ASP A 437 -0.42 -6.00 -15.40
N ILE A 438 -0.29 -5.65 -14.12
CA ILE A 438 0.05 -4.28 -13.68
C ILE A 438 1.38 -3.84 -14.28
N GLN A 439 2.39 -4.71 -14.24
CA GLN A 439 3.71 -4.47 -14.80
C GLN A 439 3.65 -4.19 -16.31
N LYS A 440 2.98 -5.07 -17.08
CA LYS A 440 2.84 -4.93 -18.53
C LYS A 440 2.07 -3.66 -18.91
N ALA A 441 0.95 -3.40 -18.24
CA ALA A 441 0.15 -2.20 -18.47
C ALA A 441 0.96 -0.92 -18.20
N TRP A 442 1.73 -0.89 -17.10
CA TRP A 442 2.58 0.26 -16.77
C TRP A 442 3.71 0.45 -17.79
N ILE A 443 4.43 -0.62 -18.17
CA ILE A 443 5.50 -0.54 -19.18
C ILE A 443 4.94 -0.02 -20.52
N HIS A 444 3.76 -0.51 -20.92
CA HIS A 444 3.08 -0.06 -22.14
C HIS A 444 2.82 1.45 -22.14
N LEU A 445 2.26 2.00 -21.04
CA LEU A 445 2.04 3.45 -20.92
C LEU A 445 3.34 4.24 -20.88
N GLN A 446 4.38 3.73 -20.21
CA GLN A 446 5.69 4.39 -20.16
C GLN A 446 6.36 4.48 -21.53
N GLN A 447 6.09 3.53 -22.42
CA GLN A 447 6.58 3.51 -23.80
C GLN A 447 5.73 4.37 -24.76
N GLY A 448 4.71 5.06 -24.25
CA GLY A 448 3.80 5.88 -25.07
C GLY A 448 2.72 5.06 -25.79
N GLY A 449 2.48 3.83 -25.36
CA GLY A 449 1.39 3.00 -25.85
C GLY A 449 0.02 3.59 -25.53
N LEU A 450 -0.99 3.28 -26.36
CA LEU A 450 -2.33 3.83 -26.20
C LEU A 450 -3.06 3.16 -25.03
N PRO A 451 -3.78 3.92 -24.19
CA PRO A 451 -4.60 3.36 -23.09
C PRO A 451 -5.62 2.31 -23.53
N ALA A 452 -6.15 2.45 -24.76
CA ALA A 452 -7.13 1.52 -25.33
C ALA A 452 -6.57 0.11 -25.58
N ASP A 453 -5.25 -0.03 -25.70
CA ASP A 453 -4.59 -1.33 -25.96
C ASP A 453 -4.37 -2.14 -24.67
N ILE A 454 -4.63 -1.55 -23.49
CA ILE A 454 -4.56 -2.27 -22.22
C ILE A 454 -5.83 -3.12 -22.11
N PRO A 455 -5.72 -4.46 -22.14
CA PRO A 455 -6.90 -5.30 -22.01
C PRO A 455 -7.51 -5.10 -20.62
N GLY A 456 -8.84 -5.05 -20.56
CA GLY A 456 -9.55 -5.16 -19.30
C GLY A 456 -9.22 -6.48 -18.61
N PHE A 457 -9.49 -6.53 -17.31
CA PHE A 457 -9.20 -7.67 -16.44
C PHE A 457 -9.75 -8.95 -17.06
N ASN A 458 -8.84 -9.84 -17.50
CA ASN A 458 -9.20 -11.15 -18.00
C ASN A 458 -9.78 -11.99 -16.85
N SER A 459 -11.10 -11.98 -16.72
CA SER A 459 -11.85 -13.01 -16.01
C SER A 459 -11.82 -14.29 -16.85
N LEU A 460 -10.67 -14.98 -16.87
CA LEU A 460 -10.64 -16.39 -17.29
C LEU A 460 -11.67 -17.23 -16.50
N SER A 461 -12.12 -16.75 -15.33
CA SER A 461 -13.20 -17.35 -14.53
C SER A 461 -14.65 -17.04 -14.98
N GLN A 462 -14.90 -16.17 -15.98
CA GLN A 462 -16.27 -15.93 -16.49
C GLN A 462 -16.59 -16.65 -17.81
N ARG A 463 -15.59 -17.01 -18.62
CA ARG A 463 -15.84 -17.81 -19.84
C ARG A 463 -16.25 -19.24 -19.52
N ASP A 464 -15.65 -19.84 -18.49
CA ASP A 464 -15.98 -21.22 -18.09
C ASP A 464 -17.38 -21.38 -17.47
N ARG A 465 -18.05 -20.27 -17.10
CA ARG A 465 -19.44 -20.31 -16.60
C ARG A 465 -20.50 -20.18 -17.70
N VAL A 466 -20.14 -19.72 -18.90
CA VAL A 466 -21.08 -19.59 -20.02
C VAL A 466 -21.01 -20.81 -20.94
N ASP A 467 -19.83 -21.43 -21.08
CA ASP A 467 -19.67 -22.62 -21.92
C ASP A 467 -20.15 -23.92 -21.23
N GLY A 468 -20.31 -23.92 -19.90
CA GLY A 468 -20.87 -25.06 -19.14
C GLY A 468 -22.40 -25.16 -19.12
N ILE A 469 -23.14 -24.25 -19.77
CA ILE A 469 -24.62 -24.23 -19.77
C ILE A 469 -25.20 -24.58 -21.17
N LEU A 470 -24.36 -24.68 -22.20
CA LEU A 470 -24.81 -24.93 -23.58
C LEU A 470 -24.51 -26.33 -24.13
N GLU A 471 -23.89 -27.23 -23.37
CA GLU A 471 -23.60 -28.61 -23.84
C GLU A 471 -24.62 -29.69 -23.44
N ASP A 472 -25.64 -29.39 -22.63
CA ASP A 472 -26.60 -30.42 -22.15
C ASP A 472 -27.98 -30.43 -22.86
N THR A 473 -28.11 -29.80 -24.03
CA THR A 473 -29.40 -29.83 -24.78
C THR A 473 -29.29 -30.13 -26.27
N GLN A 474 -28.28 -30.89 -26.73
CA GLN A 474 -28.34 -31.52 -28.06
C GLN A 474 -27.64 -32.89 -28.08
N GLY A 475 -28.43 -33.97 -28.01
CA GLY A 475 -27.91 -35.32 -28.28
C GLY A 475 -28.83 -36.45 -27.82
N ILE A 476 -29.86 -36.72 -28.62
CA ILE A 476 -30.63 -37.97 -28.84
C ILE A 476 -30.60 -39.04 -27.73
#